data_AF-A0A1I4IWL7-F1
#
_entry.id   AF-A0A1I4IWL7-F1
#
_cell.length_a   1.000
_cell.length_b   1.000
_cell.length_c   1.000
_cell.angle_alpha   90.00
_cell.angle_beta   90.00
_cell.angle_gamma   90.00
#
_symmetry.space_group_name_H-M   'P 1'
#
loop_
_entity.id
_entity.type
_entity.pdbx_description
1 polymer ?
#
loop_
_entity_poly.entity_id
_entity_poly.type
_entity_poly.pdbx_seq_one_letter_code
_entity_poly.pdbx_strand_id
1 'polypeptide(L)'
;MFLKILASIAIVFAVIVFAGLSGLSFYVWPTGFNDHKLSVTPDVIQRLRTLQSEHKFGPDGLTFYPGAVNERQRLMAQAAVDSTIQSLIAELPKRPQRSTVLRTMKTTLANFNTTESEERDQVLEYLSKVMEICGVESSAELFNVWRYGFPYGWII
;
A
#
# COMPACT_ATOMS: atom_id res chain seq x y z
N MET A 1 -8.70 -41.24 22.26
CA MET A 1 -7.44 -40.49 22.39
C MET A 1 -6.82 -40.20 21.02
N PHE A 2 -6.62 -41.21 20.19
CA PHE A 2 -6.05 -41.09 18.83
C PHE A 2 -6.82 -40.11 17.90
N LEU A 3 -8.16 -40.20 17.87
CA LEU A 3 -9.00 -39.30 17.06
C LEU A 3 -8.86 -37.81 17.46
N LYS A 4 -8.65 -37.52 18.75
CA LYS A 4 -8.44 -36.16 19.26
C LYS A 4 -7.07 -35.61 18.84
N ILE A 5 -6.02 -36.44 18.90
CA ILE A 5 -4.68 -36.07 18.44
C ILE A 5 -4.68 -35.79 16.94
N LEU A 6 -5.35 -36.64 16.14
CA LEU A 6 -5.42 -36.48 14.70
C LEU A 6 -6.21 -35.22 14.29
N ALA A 7 -7.31 -34.93 14.99
CA ALA A 7 -8.05 -33.68 14.82
C ALA A 7 -7.21 -32.45 15.20
N SER A 8 -6.46 -32.50 16.31
CA SER A 8 -5.57 -31.40 16.71
C SER A 8 -4.46 -31.15 15.68
N ILE A 9 -3.86 -32.19 15.12
CA ILE A 9 -2.85 -32.05 14.05
C ILE A 9 -3.46 -31.41 12.80
N ALA A 10 -4.65 -31.85 12.39
CA ALA A 10 -5.35 -31.27 11.23
C ALA A 10 -5.68 -29.80 11.44
N ILE A 11 -6.10 -29.40 12.65
CA ILE A 11 -6.36 -28.00 13.00
C ILE A 11 -5.07 -27.17 12.92
N VAL A 12 -3.97 -27.64 13.51
CA VAL A 12 -2.69 -26.94 13.46
C VAL A 12 -2.21 -26.78 12.02
N PHE A 13 -2.32 -27.83 11.20
CA PHE A 13 -1.96 -27.77 9.79
C PHE A 13 -2.82 -26.76 9.03
N ALA A 14 -4.14 -26.78 9.23
CA ALA A 14 -5.05 -25.80 8.62
C ALA A 14 -4.71 -24.36 9.01
N VAL A 15 -4.37 -24.11 10.29
CA VAL A 15 -3.92 -22.79 10.77
C VAL A 15 -2.64 -22.35 10.09
N ILE A 16 -1.64 -23.23 9.96
CA ILE A 16 -0.36 -22.91 9.29
C ILE A 16 -0.59 -22.60 7.80
N VAL A 17 -1.40 -23.41 7.11
CA VAL A 17 -1.74 -23.18 5.70
C VAL A 17 -2.47 -21.85 5.54
N PHE A 18 -3.45 -21.56 6.40
CA PHE A 18 -4.21 -20.32 6.34
C PHE A 18 -3.31 -19.09 6.60
N ALA A 19 -2.43 -19.15 7.61
CA ALA A 19 -1.46 -18.09 7.90
C ALA A 19 -0.42 -17.89 6.77
N GLY A 20 0.00 -18.99 6.13
CA GLY A 20 0.88 -18.92 4.95
C GLY A 20 0.19 -18.30 3.74
N LEU A 21 -1.07 -18.68 3.48
CA LEU A 21 -1.87 -18.12 2.39
C LEU A 21 -2.19 -16.63 2.60
N SER A 22 -2.45 -16.19 3.84
CA SER A 22 -2.69 -14.77 4.14
C SER A 22 -1.42 -13.93 3.91
N GLY A 23 -0.25 -14.44 4.25
CA GLY A 23 1.03 -13.76 3.98
C GLY A 23 1.38 -13.68 2.49
N LEU A 24 1.06 -14.72 1.71
CA LEU A 24 1.31 -14.77 0.27
C LEU A 24 0.30 -13.93 -0.55
N SER A 25 -0.89 -13.70 -0.01
CA SER A 25 -2.00 -13.03 -0.71
C SER A 25 -1.61 -11.68 -1.30
N PHE A 26 -0.86 -10.86 -0.56
CA PHE A 26 -0.37 -9.57 -1.02
C PHE A 26 0.54 -9.69 -2.26
N TYR A 27 1.49 -10.63 -2.24
CA TYR A 27 2.47 -10.79 -3.31
C TYR A 27 1.84 -11.24 -4.64
N VAL A 28 0.77 -12.04 -4.57
CA VAL A 28 0.02 -12.46 -5.76
C VAL A 28 -1.16 -11.53 -6.09
N TRP A 29 -1.45 -10.53 -5.25
CA TRP A 29 -2.58 -9.63 -5.45
C TRP A 29 -2.50 -8.88 -6.79
N PRO A 30 -3.53 -8.97 -7.66
CA PRO A 30 -3.47 -8.41 -9.00
C PRO A 30 -3.64 -6.89 -8.99
N THR A 31 -2.81 -6.20 -9.76
CA THR A 31 -2.91 -4.74 -9.96
C THR A 31 -3.51 -4.36 -11.31
N GLY A 32 -3.81 -5.35 -12.17
CA GLY A 32 -4.33 -5.16 -13.52
C GLY A 32 -5.83 -5.36 -13.69
N PHE A 33 -6.57 -5.73 -12.62
CA PHE A 33 -8.02 -5.85 -12.72
C PHE A 33 -8.68 -4.48 -12.87
N ASN A 34 -9.65 -4.40 -13.79
CA ASN A 34 -10.32 -3.16 -14.20
C ASN A 34 -9.33 -2.05 -14.57
N ASP A 35 -8.24 -2.43 -15.25
CA ASP A 35 -7.26 -1.46 -15.73
C ASP A 35 -7.86 -0.59 -16.84
N HIS A 36 -7.49 0.68 -16.81
CA HIS A 36 -7.96 1.69 -17.74
C HIS A 36 -6.93 2.80 -17.87
N LYS A 37 -7.05 3.55 -18.96
CA LYS A 37 -6.16 4.67 -19.24
C LYS A 37 -6.52 5.86 -18.35
N LEU A 38 -5.51 6.47 -17.74
CA LEU A 38 -5.63 7.68 -16.93
C LEU A 38 -5.41 8.93 -17.79
N SER A 39 -6.04 10.04 -17.39
CA SER A 39 -5.77 11.36 -17.99
C SER A 39 -4.55 11.99 -17.31
N VAL A 40 -3.35 11.64 -17.79
CA VAL A 40 -2.09 12.16 -17.25
C VAL A 40 -1.77 13.51 -17.90
N THR A 41 -2.23 14.59 -17.28
CA THR A 41 -1.97 15.97 -17.73
C THR A 41 -0.70 16.54 -17.08
N PRO A 42 -0.15 17.66 -17.60
CA PRO A 42 0.93 18.38 -16.91
C PRO A 42 0.56 18.80 -15.48
N ASP A 43 -0.71 19.11 -15.22
CA ASP A 43 -1.21 19.43 -13.87
C ASP A 43 -1.09 18.24 -12.91
N VAL A 44 -1.47 17.03 -13.35
CA VAL A 44 -1.29 15.80 -12.55
C VAL A 44 0.18 15.62 -12.16
N ILE A 45 1.10 15.79 -13.11
CA ILE A 45 2.54 15.68 -12.85
C ILE A 45 3.02 16.76 -11.88
N GLN A 46 2.52 17.99 -12.01
CA GLN A 46 2.86 19.09 -11.12
C GLN A 46 2.33 18.85 -9.69
N ARG A 47 1.10 18.36 -9.54
CA ARG A 47 0.52 18.00 -8.24
C ARG A 47 1.31 16.88 -7.56
N LEU A 48 1.77 15.88 -8.32
CA LEU A 48 2.68 14.86 -7.81
C LEU A 48 4.00 15.46 -7.32
N ARG A 49 4.60 16.41 -8.07
CA ARG A 49 5.82 17.13 -7.64
C ARG A 49 5.59 17.94 -6.36
N THR A 50 4.45 18.62 -6.25
CA THR A 50 4.08 19.35 -5.03
C THR A 50 4.01 18.39 -3.85
N LEU A 51 3.26 17.28 -3.98
CA LEU A 51 3.16 16.26 -2.94
C LEU A 51 4.54 15.69 -2.58
N GLN A 52 5.41 15.44 -3.56
CA GLN A 52 6.79 14.97 -3.32
C GLN A 52 7.60 15.95 -2.45
N SER A 53 7.41 17.26 -2.64
CA SER A 53 8.13 18.29 -1.89
C SER A 53 7.63 18.53 -0.46
N GLU A 54 6.45 18.00 -0.10
CA GLU A 54 5.93 18.14 1.26
C GLU A 54 6.84 17.47 2.28
N HIS A 55 6.94 18.08 3.45
CA HIS A 55 7.52 17.46 4.64
C HIS A 55 6.54 16.40 5.18
N LYS A 56 6.90 15.13 5.06
CA LYS A 56 6.03 14.00 5.42
C LYS A 56 6.39 13.40 6.76
N PHE A 57 5.44 12.66 7.32
CA PHE A 57 5.59 11.89 8.55
C PHE A 57 5.98 12.74 9.79
N GLY A 58 5.75 14.05 9.73
CA GLY A 58 5.75 14.90 10.92
C GLY A 58 4.43 14.82 11.68
N PRO A 59 4.32 15.45 12.86
CA PRO A 59 3.07 15.54 13.59
C PRO A 59 1.98 16.21 12.74
N ASP A 60 0.79 15.62 12.72
CA ASP A 60 -0.38 16.15 12.02
C ASP A 60 -1.58 16.14 12.96
N GLY A 61 -2.00 17.35 13.37
CA GLY A 61 -3.11 17.54 14.29
C GLY A 61 -4.49 17.25 13.67
N LEU A 62 -4.62 17.20 12.34
CA LEU A 62 -5.88 16.89 11.68
C LEU A 62 -6.17 15.38 11.69
N THR A 63 -5.13 14.57 11.55
CA THR A 63 -5.21 13.09 11.54
C THR A 63 -4.87 12.47 12.89
N PHE A 64 -4.54 13.30 13.89
CA PHE A 64 -3.99 12.87 15.19
C PHE A 64 -2.73 12.00 15.07
N TYR A 65 -2.06 12.04 13.92
CA TYR A 65 -0.81 11.33 13.71
C TYR A 65 0.30 12.02 14.51
N PRO A 66 0.95 11.33 15.47
CA PRO A 66 1.92 11.96 16.36
C PRO A 66 3.23 12.34 15.66
N GLY A 67 3.43 11.87 14.42
CA GLY A 67 4.71 11.93 13.74
C GLY A 67 5.53 10.66 13.97
N ALA A 68 6.54 10.46 13.13
CA ALA A 68 7.48 9.37 13.29
C ALA A 68 8.23 9.47 14.63
N VAL A 69 8.57 8.32 15.22
CA VAL A 69 9.24 8.24 16.54
C VAL A 69 10.55 9.02 16.58
N ASN A 70 11.27 9.06 15.46
CA ASN A 70 12.50 9.82 15.31
C ASN A 70 12.75 10.21 13.85
N GLU A 71 13.66 11.17 13.67
CA GLU A 71 13.99 11.75 12.37
C GLU A 71 14.47 10.71 11.35
N ARG A 72 15.21 9.68 11.79
CA ARG A 72 15.68 8.62 10.90
C ARG A 72 14.50 7.82 10.34
N GLN A 73 13.55 7.42 11.17
CA GLN A 73 12.35 6.72 10.72
C GLN A 73 11.51 7.62 9.81
N ARG A 74 11.35 8.91 10.17
CA ARG A 74 10.66 9.90 9.34
C ARG A 74 11.22 9.96 7.92
N LEU A 75 12.55 10.11 7.82
CA LEU A 75 13.25 10.20 6.53
C LEU A 75 13.13 8.90 5.72
N MET A 76 13.22 7.74 6.37
CA MET A 76 13.03 6.45 5.69
C MET A 76 11.59 6.30 5.17
N ALA A 77 10.59 6.64 5.97
CA ALA A 77 9.19 6.54 5.59
C ALA A 77 8.86 7.52 4.46
N GLN A 78 9.32 8.76 4.57
CA GLN A 78 9.21 9.78 3.53
C GLN A 78 9.87 9.32 2.22
N ALA A 79 11.10 8.77 2.29
CA ALA A 79 11.81 8.31 1.10
C ALA A 79 11.04 7.23 0.32
N ALA A 80 10.30 6.36 1.01
CA ALA A 80 9.46 5.36 0.35
C ALA A 80 8.32 6.00 -0.47
N VAL A 81 7.63 6.99 0.09
CA VAL A 81 6.59 7.75 -0.63
C VAL A 81 7.21 8.56 -1.77
N ASP A 82 8.30 9.28 -1.52
CA ASP A 82 8.95 10.14 -2.50
C ASP A 82 9.50 9.35 -3.69
N SER A 83 10.02 8.14 -3.45
CA SER A 83 10.47 7.21 -4.49
C SER A 83 9.30 6.68 -5.33
N THR A 84 8.16 6.42 -4.69
CA THR A 84 6.91 6.03 -5.39
C THR A 84 6.49 7.15 -6.34
N ILE A 85 6.40 8.38 -5.83
CA ILE A 85 6.00 9.54 -6.61
C ILE A 85 6.99 9.79 -7.76
N GLN A 86 8.29 9.71 -7.49
CA GLN A 86 9.32 9.87 -8.52
C GLN A 86 9.17 8.85 -9.65
N SER A 87 8.89 7.59 -9.30
CA SER A 87 8.68 6.52 -10.28
C SER A 87 7.44 6.77 -11.14
N LEU A 88 6.34 7.25 -10.53
CA LEU A 88 5.10 7.58 -11.24
C LEU A 88 5.29 8.76 -12.19
N ILE A 89 6.00 9.80 -11.77
CA ILE A 89 6.32 10.94 -12.64
C ILE A 89 7.09 10.50 -13.89
N ALA A 90 7.98 9.51 -13.76
CA ALA A 90 8.76 8.98 -14.89
C ALA A 90 7.97 8.02 -15.79
N GLU A 91 7.09 7.19 -15.22
CA GLU A 91 6.41 6.11 -15.94
C GLU A 91 5.05 6.53 -16.52
N LEU A 92 4.25 7.35 -15.81
CA LEU A 92 2.89 7.69 -16.23
C LEU A 92 2.81 8.37 -17.61
N PRO A 93 3.72 9.27 -18.01
CA PRO A 93 3.70 9.84 -19.37
C PRO A 93 3.86 8.80 -20.48
N LYS A 94 4.56 7.69 -20.20
CA LYS A 94 4.80 6.59 -21.15
C LYS A 94 3.72 5.52 -21.06
N ARG A 95 3.21 5.29 -19.85
CA ARG A 95 2.30 4.21 -19.46
C ARG A 95 1.20 4.75 -18.55
N PRO A 96 0.24 5.54 -19.10
CA PRO A 96 -0.81 6.20 -18.34
C PRO A 96 -1.93 5.20 -18.00
N GLN A 97 -1.62 4.16 -17.22
CA GLN A 97 -2.58 3.14 -16.80
C GLN A 97 -2.74 3.13 -15.29
N ARG A 98 -3.96 2.83 -14.83
CA ARG A 98 -4.23 2.58 -13.40
C ARG A 98 -3.32 1.49 -12.83
N SER A 99 -3.08 0.43 -13.59
CA SER A 99 -2.17 -0.65 -13.19
C SER A 99 -0.73 -0.21 -13.00
N THR A 100 -0.25 0.83 -13.70
CA THR A 100 1.07 1.43 -13.47
C THR A 100 1.13 2.07 -12.08
N VAL A 101 0.07 2.78 -11.67
CA VAL A 101 -0.03 3.38 -10.33
C VAL A 101 0.02 2.29 -9.26
N LEU A 102 -0.90 1.31 -9.34
CA LEU A 102 -1.03 0.27 -8.32
C LEU A 102 0.18 -0.66 -8.25
N ARG A 103 0.81 -0.98 -9.39
CA ARG A 103 2.04 -1.79 -9.40
C ARG A 103 3.20 -1.06 -8.74
N THR A 104 3.34 0.25 -8.97
CA THR A 104 4.38 1.05 -8.34
C THR A 104 4.18 1.11 -6.83
N MET A 105 2.95 1.35 -6.38
CA MET A 105 2.58 1.32 -4.96
C MET A 105 2.81 -0.04 -4.33
N LYS A 106 2.43 -1.13 -5.00
CA LYS A 106 2.65 -2.50 -4.51
C LYS A 106 4.14 -2.77 -4.29
N THR A 107 5.02 -2.33 -5.19
CA THR A 107 6.47 -2.44 -5.00
C THR A 107 6.94 -1.69 -3.76
N THR A 108 6.44 -0.47 -3.52
CA THR A 108 6.78 0.29 -2.31
C THR A 108 6.31 -0.43 -1.05
N LEU A 109 5.04 -0.84 -1.02
CA LEU A 109 4.43 -1.53 0.11
C LEU A 109 5.14 -2.87 0.43
N ALA A 110 5.59 -3.60 -0.59
CA ALA A 110 6.37 -4.83 -0.41
C ALA A 110 7.72 -4.59 0.30
N ASN A 111 8.28 -3.38 0.18
CA ASN A 111 9.57 -3.01 0.77
C ASN A 111 9.42 -2.13 2.01
N PHE A 112 8.20 -1.73 2.38
CA PHE A 112 7.93 -0.85 3.51
C PHE A 112 7.88 -1.65 4.82
N ASN A 113 9.06 -1.96 5.34
CA ASN A 113 9.25 -2.77 6.53
C ASN A 113 9.31 -1.90 7.80
N THR A 114 8.14 -1.53 8.33
CA THR A 114 8.00 -0.88 9.65
C THR A 114 7.15 -1.74 10.59
N THR A 115 7.47 -1.70 11.88
CA THR A 115 6.68 -2.32 12.96
C THR A 115 5.60 -1.39 13.51
N GLU A 116 5.77 -0.08 13.29
CA GLU A 116 4.88 0.95 13.85
C GLU A 116 3.57 0.98 13.07
N SER A 117 2.45 0.80 13.77
CA SER A 117 1.13 0.73 13.15
C SER A 117 0.75 2.05 12.50
N GLU A 118 1.06 3.16 13.18
CA GLU A 118 0.76 4.52 12.75
C GLU A 118 1.51 4.88 11.47
N GLU A 119 2.76 4.43 11.31
CA GLU A 119 3.53 4.61 10.07
C GLU A 119 2.93 3.86 8.88
N ARG A 120 2.36 2.67 9.13
CA ARG A 120 1.65 1.90 8.11
C ARG A 120 0.38 2.60 7.67
N ASP A 121 -0.34 3.23 8.60
CA ASP A 121 -1.55 3.99 8.26
C ASP A 121 -1.18 5.29 7.52
N GLN A 122 -0.12 5.97 7.97
CA GLN A 122 0.34 7.21 7.36
C GLN A 122 0.88 7.01 5.94
N VAL A 123 1.59 5.91 5.64
CA VAL A 123 2.00 5.62 4.26
C VAL A 123 0.79 5.39 3.35
N LEU A 124 -0.25 4.70 3.83
CA LEU A 124 -1.47 4.47 3.06
C LEU A 124 -2.24 5.76 2.80
N GLU A 125 -2.24 6.70 3.75
CA GLU A 125 -2.81 8.04 3.56
C GLU A 125 -2.11 8.78 2.40
N TYR A 126 -0.77 8.82 2.40
CA TYR A 126 -0.03 9.45 1.30
C TYR A 126 -0.21 8.73 -0.04
N LEU A 127 -0.25 7.38 -0.04
CA LEU A 127 -0.52 6.64 -1.28
C LEU A 127 -1.95 6.86 -1.78
N SER A 128 -2.92 7.09 -0.89
CA SER A 128 -4.29 7.50 -1.26
C SER A 128 -4.31 8.88 -1.91
N LYS A 129 -3.57 9.85 -1.39
CA LYS A 129 -3.39 11.17 -2.03
C LYS A 129 -2.76 11.05 -3.43
N VAL A 130 -1.78 10.17 -3.59
CA VAL A 130 -1.18 9.88 -4.91
C VAL A 130 -2.23 9.28 -5.87
N MET A 131 -3.07 8.35 -5.40
CA MET A 131 -4.16 7.79 -6.20
C MET A 131 -5.14 8.87 -6.64
N GLU A 132 -5.58 9.72 -5.72
CA GLU A 132 -6.48 10.84 -6.01
C GLU A 132 -5.91 11.79 -7.08
N ILE A 133 -4.64 12.19 -6.93
CA ILE A 133 -3.95 13.04 -7.92
C ILE A 133 -3.90 12.36 -9.30
N CYS A 134 -3.70 11.04 -9.34
CA CYS A 134 -3.65 10.28 -10.59
C CYS A 134 -5.03 9.95 -11.17
N GLY A 135 -6.13 10.25 -10.47
CA GLY A 135 -7.49 9.88 -10.86
C GLY A 135 -7.79 8.39 -10.69
N VAL A 136 -7.18 7.72 -9.71
CA VAL A 136 -7.44 6.32 -9.38
C VAL A 136 -8.41 6.25 -8.19
N GLU A 137 -9.63 5.77 -8.42
CA GLU A 137 -10.69 5.77 -7.40
C GLU A 137 -10.54 4.71 -6.31
N SER A 138 -9.91 3.57 -6.63
CA SER A 138 -9.82 2.43 -5.72
C SER A 138 -8.50 1.68 -5.89
N SER A 139 -7.94 1.20 -4.78
CA SER A 139 -6.75 0.35 -4.75
C SER A 139 -7.07 -1.12 -5.08
N ALA A 140 -8.35 -1.43 -5.34
CA ALA A 140 -8.86 -2.79 -5.50
C ALA A 140 -8.38 -3.71 -4.36
N GLU A 141 -8.62 -3.28 -3.12
CA GLU A 141 -8.22 -3.96 -1.88
C GLU A 141 -6.71 -4.12 -1.64
N LEU A 142 -5.82 -3.63 -2.53
CA LEU A 142 -4.37 -3.76 -2.37
C LEU A 142 -3.89 -3.27 -0.99
N PHE A 143 -4.44 -2.14 -0.53
CA PHE A 143 -4.10 -1.56 0.78
C PHE A 143 -4.58 -2.43 1.93
N ASN A 144 -5.79 -2.98 1.86
CA ASN A 144 -6.35 -3.85 2.90
C ASN A 144 -5.56 -5.15 2.99
N VAL A 145 -5.27 -5.76 1.85
CA VAL A 145 -4.49 -6.99 1.77
C VAL A 145 -3.08 -6.78 2.32
N TRP A 146 -2.44 -5.64 2.04
CA TRP A 146 -1.14 -5.31 2.65
C TRP A 146 -1.23 -5.03 4.15
N ARG A 147 -2.26 -4.29 4.59
CA ARG A 147 -2.38 -3.80 5.96
C ARG A 147 -2.82 -4.89 6.93
N TYR A 148 -3.77 -5.71 6.51
CA TYR A 148 -4.50 -6.66 7.36
C TYR A 148 -4.33 -8.12 6.92
N GLY A 149 -3.77 -8.37 5.73
CA GLY A 149 -3.53 -9.73 5.21
C GLY A 149 -4.72 -10.35 4.48
N PHE A 150 -5.81 -9.61 4.29
CA PHE A 150 -7.00 -10.08 3.57
C PHE A 150 -7.82 -8.88 3.01
N PRO A 151 -8.61 -9.09 1.94
CA PRO A 151 -9.52 -8.07 1.41
C PRO A 151 -10.80 -7.96 2.25
N TYR A 152 -11.35 -6.76 2.40
CA TYR A 152 -12.65 -6.54 3.07
C TYR A 152 -13.84 -6.57 2.11
N GLY A 153 -13.64 -6.19 0.86
CA GLY A 153 -14.69 -6.09 -0.17
C GLY A 153 -15.31 -7.41 -0.68
N TRP A 154 -15.09 -8.54 -0.01
CA TRP A 154 -15.68 -9.84 -0.36
C TRP A 154 -16.97 -10.15 0.42
N ILE A 155 -17.34 -9.33 1.42
CA ILE A 155 -18.49 -9.56 2.31
C ILE A 155 -19.59 -8.49 2.12
N ILE A 156 -19.73 -7.92 0.93
CA ILE A 156 -20.86 -7.02 0.61
C ILE A 156 -21.47 -7.43 -0.73
#